data_AF-A0A652L4Y5-F1
#
_entry.id   AF-A0A652L4Y5-F1
#
_cell.length_a   1.000
_cell.length_b   1.000
_cell.length_c   1.000
_cell.angle_alpha   90.00
_cell.angle_beta   90.00
_cell.angle_gamma   90.00
#
_symmetry.space_group_name_H-M   'P 1'
#
loop_
_entity.id
_entity.type
_entity.pdbx_description
1 polymer ?
#
loop_
_entity_poly.entity_id
_entity_poly.type
_entity_poly.pdbx_seq_one_letter_code
_entity_poly.pdbx_strand_id
1 'polypeptide(L)'
;MSAVRGAGGGAGTGLLEAVRQRLAESGAEPTPARVAAALRAQGRLLGDTEVLGAAEALRCELVGTGPLEPLLADPEVTDVLVSAPDRVWVDRGAGLELTDVAFADAAAVRRLAQRLAAVAGRRLDDARPWVDARLPDGTRMHAVLPPVAVGSTCLSLRVVRPRAFSVAELTAAGTVPPGGEGVLRALIDARVSYLISGGTGCGNPNHRLRHP
;
A
#
# COMPACT_ATOMS: atom_id res chain seq x y z
N MET A 1 -26.01 -22.15 44.59
CA MET A 1 -26.34 -21.13 43.56
C MET A 1 -25.08 -20.34 43.27
N SER A 2 -24.24 -20.85 42.38
CA SER A 2 -24.19 -20.59 40.93
C SER A 2 -23.39 -19.33 40.61
N ALA A 3 -22.14 -19.57 40.22
CA ALA A 3 -21.26 -18.66 39.51
C ALA A 3 -21.68 -18.53 38.04
N VAL A 4 -21.36 -17.41 37.38
CA VAL A 4 -20.81 -17.38 36.01
C VAL A 4 -19.93 -16.14 35.86
N ARG A 5 -18.66 -16.38 35.55
CA ARG A 5 -17.63 -15.41 35.15
C ARG A 5 -17.87 -14.97 33.70
N GLY A 6 -17.72 -13.68 33.41
CA GLY A 6 -17.66 -13.14 32.06
C GLY A 6 -16.32 -13.47 31.40
N ALA A 7 -16.33 -14.41 30.46
CA ALA A 7 -15.23 -14.77 29.57
C ALA A 7 -15.68 -14.55 28.11
N GLY A 8 -15.70 -13.30 27.65
CA GLY A 8 -16.21 -12.94 26.31
C GLY A 8 -15.16 -12.43 25.31
N GLY A 9 -13.99 -11.98 25.77
CA GLY A 9 -13.01 -11.29 24.91
C GLY A 9 -11.98 -12.18 24.19
N GLY A 10 -11.68 -13.38 24.70
CA GLY A 10 -10.60 -14.22 24.18
C GLY A 10 -10.98 -15.17 23.03
N ALA A 11 -12.27 -15.49 22.89
CA ALA A 11 -12.74 -16.48 21.92
C ALA A 11 -12.83 -15.93 20.48
N GLY A 12 -12.98 -14.62 20.31
CA GLY A 12 -13.03 -13.98 18.99
C GLY A 12 -11.68 -13.96 18.27
N THR A 13 -10.60 -13.71 19.02
CA THR A 13 -9.24 -13.58 18.49
C THR A 13 -8.66 -14.92 18.03
N GLY A 14 -8.86 -15.98 18.81
CA GLY A 14 -8.38 -17.33 18.45
C GLY A 14 -9.10 -17.92 17.23
N LEU A 15 -10.36 -17.55 17.02
CA LEU A 15 -11.15 -17.99 15.86
C LEU A 15 -10.70 -17.30 14.56
N LEU A 16 -10.50 -15.98 14.60
CA LEU A 16 -9.94 -15.23 13.48
C LEU A 16 -8.55 -15.77 13.12
N GLU A 17 -7.75 -16.14 14.11
CA GLU A 17 -6.43 -16.75 13.90
C GLU A 17 -6.52 -18.14 13.25
N ALA A 18 -7.49 -18.97 13.62
CA ALA A 18 -7.70 -20.27 12.97
C ALA A 18 -8.20 -20.13 11.52
N VAL A 19 -9.07 -19.15 11.25
CA VAL A 19 -9.52 -18.82 9.89
C VAL A 19 -8.34 -18.27 9.07
N ARG A 20 -7.50 -17.43 9.68
CA ARG A 20 -6.27 -16.88 9.09
C ARG A 20 -5.32 -17.99 8.64
N GLN A 21 -5.01 -18.92 9.55
CA GLN A 21 -4.07 -20.01 9.30
C GLN A 21 -4.56 -20.91 8.16
N ARG A 22 -5.86 -21.22 8.13
CA ARG A 22 -6.47 -22.03 7.07
C ARG A 22 -6.46 -21.34 5.70
N LEU A 23 -6.76 -20.05 5.65
CA LEU A 23 -6.74 -19.29 4.40
C LEU A 23 -5.30 -19.15 3.87
N ALA A 24 -4.34 -18.90 4.76
CA ALA A 24 -2.92 -18.83 4.42
C ALA A 24 -2.38 -20.16 3.86
N GLU A 25 -2.75 -21.31 4.44
CA GLU A 25 -2.35 -22.64 3.96
C GLU A 25 -2.96 -22.99 2.59
N SER A 26 -4.17 -22.52 2.31
CA SER A 26 -4.86 -22.78 1.04
C SER A 26 -4.42 -21.87 -0.12
N GLY A 27 -3.69 -20.79 0.16
CA GLY A 27 -3.35 -19.75 -0.83
C GLY A 27 -4.56 -19.01 -1.42
N ALA A 28 -5.73 -19.15 -0.80
CA ALA A 28 -7.00 -18.67 -1.33
C ALA A 28 -7.33 -17.27 -0.82
N GLU A 29 -7.84 -16.40 -1.71
CA GLU A 29 -8.21 -15.03 -1.35
C GLU A 29 -9.34 -14.99 -0.29
N PRO A 30 -9.25 -14.13 0.75
CA PRO A 30 -10.24 -14.02 1.84
C PRO A 30 -11.52 -13.30 1.38
N THR A 31 -12.35 -13.97 0.59
CA THR A 31 -13.64 -13.42 0.20
C THR A 31 -14.66 -13.53 1.34
N PRO A 32 -15.68 -12.65 1.42
CA PRO A 32 -16.74 -12.74 2.43
C PRO A 32 -17.41 -14.12 2.47
N ALA A 33 -17.62 -14.74 1.31
CA ALA A 33 -18.19 -16.08 1.21
C ALA A 33 -17.28 -17.16 1.83
N ARG A 34 -15.96 -17.08 1.65
CA ARG A 34 -14.99 -18.02 2.22
C ARG A 34 -14.79 -17.83 3.71
N VAL A 35 -14.77 -16.57 4.16
CA VAL A 35 -14.67 -16.22 5.57
C VAL A 35 -15.94 -16.68 6.31
N ALA A 36 -17.11 -16.44 5.73
CA ALA A 36 -18.38 -16.99 6.23
C ALA A 36 -18.34 -18.53 6.31
N ALA A 37 -17.84 -19.21 5.27
CA ALA A 37 -17.73 -20.67 5.25
C ALA A 37 -16.77 -21.20 6.33
N ALA A 38 -15.62 -20.55 6.52
CA ALA A 38 -14.64 -20.92 7.55
C ALA A 38 -15.17 -20.69 8.97
N LEU A 39 -15.87 -19.58 9.21
CA LEU A 39 -16.50 -19.26 10.49
C LEU A 39 -17.67 -20.21 10.82
N ARG A 40 -18.49 -20.54 9.82
CA ARG A 40 -19.58 -21.54 9.96
C ARG A 40 -19.03 -22.94 10.29
N ALA A 41 -17.92 -23.34 9.66
CA ALA A 41 -17.27 -24.62 9.96
C ALA A 41 -16.73 -24.70 11.41
N GLN A 42 -16.59 -23.58 12.11
CA GLN A 42 -16.21 -23.51 13.52
C GLN A 42 -17.39 -23.20 14.46
N GLY A 43 -18.63 -23.25 13.95
CA GLY A 43 -19.85 -23.22 14.78
C GLY A 43 -20.33 -21.84 15.23
N ARG A 44 -19.88 -20.73 14.63
CA ARG A 44 -20.47 -19.40 14.89
C ARG A 44 -21.39 -18.94 13.77
N LEU A 45 -22.56 -18.44 14.18
CA LEU A 45 -23.44 -17.59 13.39
C LEU A 45 -23.10 -16.14 13.74
N LEU A 46 -22.41 -15.45 12.84
CA LEU A 46 -22.17 -14.01 12.90
C LEU A 46 -23.15 -13.32 11.94
N GLY A 47 -23.53 -12.08 12.23
CA GLY A 47 -24.34 -11.27 11.33
C GLY A 47 -23.58 -10.89 10.04
N ASP A 48 -24.28 -10.57 8.96
CA ASP A 48 -23.66 -10.26 7.67
C ASP A 48 -22.64 -9.10 7.76
N THR A 49 -22.89 -8.11 8.61
CA THR A 49 -21.97 -6.99 8.87
C THR A 49 -20.69 -7.43 9.58
N GLU A 50 -20.77 -8.34 10.55
CA GLU A 50 -19.61 -8.89 11.24
C GLU A 50 -18.78 -9.79 10.32
N VAL A 51 -19.45 -10.56 9.45
CA VAL A 51 -18.79 -11.38 8.43
C VAL A 51 -18.07 -10.51 7.41
N LEU A 52 -18.71 -9.43 6.94
CA LEU A 52 -18.09 -8.46 6.03
C LEU A 52 -16.87 -7.79 6.68
N GLY A 53 -17.00 -7.33 7.94
CA GLY A 53 -15.89 -6.73 8.67
C GLY A 53 -14.73 -7.70 8.92
N ALA A 54 -15.02 -8.94 9.30
CA ALA A 54 -14.01 -9.98 9.48
C ALA A 54 -13.33 -10.35 8.16
N ALA A 55 -14.08 -10.42 7.06
CA ALA A 55 -13.53 -10.71 5.75
C ALA A 55 -12.64 -9.58 5.24
N GLU A 56 -13.06 -8.34 5.46
CA GLU A 56 -12.26 -7.17 5.11
C GLU A 56 -10.98 -7.12 5.94
N ALA A 57 -11.05 -7.34 7.26
CA ALA A 57 -9.88 -7.40 8.12
C ALA A 57 -8.90 -8.52 7.70
N LEU A 58 -9.42 -9.73 7.47
CA LEU A 58 -8.63 -10.86 6.98
C LEU A 58 -8.05 -10.60 5.59
N ARG A 59 -8.78 -9.95 4.69
CA ARG A 59 -8.31 -9.55 3.37
C ARG A 59 -7.18 -8.53 3.49
N CYS A 60 -7.35 -7.49 4.30
CA CYS A 60 -6.33 -6.50 4.59
C CYS A 60 -5.06 -7.12 5.20
N GLU A 61 -5.21 -8.11 6.08
CA GLU A 61 -4.06 -8.78 6.71
C GLU A 61 -3.37 -9.83 5.83
N LEU A 62 -4.15 -10.66 5.13
CA LEU A 62 -3.65 -11.80 4.35
C LEU A 62 -3.24 -11.42 2.93
N VAL A 63 -3.86 -10.39 2.33
CA VAL A 63 -3.68 -10.02 0.92
C VAL A 63 -3.37 -8.53 0.73
N GLY A 64 -3.89 -7.67 1.61
CA GLY A 64 -3.71 -6.22 1.56
C GLY A 64 -2.45 -5.71 2.25
N THR A 65 -2.39 -4.40 2.44
CA THR A 65 -1.24 -3.71 3.02
C THR A 65 -1.28 -3.64 4.55
N GLY A 66 -2.26 -4.31 5.16
CA GLY A 66 -2.41 -4.45 6.60
C GLY A 66 -2.60 -3.08 7.28
N PRO A 67 -1.82 -2.76 8.33
CA PRO A 67 -1.93 -1.48 9.05
C PRO A 67 -1.72 -0.23 8.17
N LEU A 68 -1.14 -0.38 6.97
CA LEU A 68 -0.86 0.73 6.05
C LEU A 68 -2.07 1.09 5.17
N GLU A 69 -3.12 0.27 5.14
CA GLU A 69 -4.27 0.45 4.25
C GLU A 69 -4.93 1.84 4.39
N PRO A 70 -5.18 2.38 5.60
CA PRO A 70 -5.77 3.70 5.74
C PRO A 70 -4.88 4.82 5.17
N LEU A 71 -3.55 4.67 5.26
CA LEU A 71 -2.59 5.63 4.73
C LEU A 71 -2.57 5.59 3.20
N LEU A 72 -2.64 4.40 2.61
CA LEU A 72 -2.63 4.24 1.15
C LEU A 72 -3.96 4.64 0.50
N ALA A 73 -5.08 4.51 1.24
CA ALA A 73 -6.40 4.95 0.79
C ALA A 73 -6.55 6.48 0.76
N ASP A 74 -5.80 7.20 1.58
CA ASP A 74 -5.85 8.66 1.69
C ASP A 74 -5.46 9.32 0.35
N PRO A 75 -6.29 10.19 -0.25
CA PRO A 75 -6.05 10.82 -1.56
C PRO A 75 -4.73 11.60 -1.66
N GLU A 76 -4.21 12.11 -0.55
CA GLU A 76 -3.06 13.02 -0.50
C GLU A 76 -1.73 12.28 -0.33
N VAL A 77 -1.73 11.04 0.15
CA VAL A 77 -0.49 10.26 0.35
C VAL A 77 0.14 9.85 -0.98
N THR A 78 1.37 10.26 -1.21
CA THR A 78 2.18 9.87 -2.38
C THR A 78 3.11 8.70 -2.08
N ASP A 79 3.67 8.67 -0.88
CA ASP A 79 4.62 7.67 -0.44
C ASP A 79 4.33 7.24 1.02
N VAL A 80 4.50 5.95 1.31
CA VAL A 80 4.47 5.36 2.67
C VAL A 80 5.80 4.64 2.90
N LEU A 81 6.51 4.98 3.96
CA LEU A 81 7.80 4.39 4.30
C LEU A 81 7.77 3.76 5.69
N VAL A 82 8.23 2.53 5.82
CA VAL A 82 8.44 1.84 7.10
C VAL A 82 9.93 1.61 7.26
N SER A 83 10.52 2.15 8.32
CA SER A 83 11.95 1.98 8.66
C SER A 83 12.16 1.15 9.92
N ALA A 84 11.16 1.13 10.80
CA ALA A 84 11.11 0.33 12.02
C ALA A 84 9.63 0.08 12.39
N PRO A 85 9.33 -0.84 13.32
CA PRO A 85 7.95 -1.12 13.72
C PRO A 85 7.19 0.11 14.23
N ASP A 86 7.90 1.01 14.90
CA ASP A 86 7.41 2.28 15.48
C ASP A 86 7.70 3.50 14.58
N ARG A 87 8.21 3.29 13.36
CA ARG A 87 8.60 4.36 12.43
C ARG A 87 8.00 4.17 11.05
N VAL A 88 6.72 4.56 10.95
CA VAL A 88 5.94 4.64 9.71
C VAL A 88 5.76 6.10 9.33
N TRP A 89 6.21 6.43 8.12
CA TRP A 89 6.22 7.78 7.57
C TRP A 89 5.32 7.85 6.34
N VAL A 90 4.78 9.04 6.07
CA VAL A 90 4.06 9.36 4.83
C VAL A 90 4.64 10.61 4.19
N ASP A 91 4.57 10.70 2.87
CA ASP A 91 4.79 11.96 2.13
C ASP A 91 3.51 12.36 1.40
N ARG A 92 3.08 13.60 1.60
CA ARG A 92 1.88 14.22 0.99
C ARG A 92 2.22 15.29 -0.05
N GLY A 93 3.49 15.40 -0.42
CA GLY A 93 4.05 16.43 -1.29
C GLY A 93 4.78 17.55 -0.55
N ALA A 94 4.82 17.52 0.79
CA ALA A 94 5.52 18.49 1.63
C ALA A 94 6.76 17.91 2.34
N GLY A 95 7.08 16.63 2.09
CA GLY A 95 8.14 15.90 2.78
C GLY A 95 7.59 14.83 3.74
N LEU A 96 8.50 14.16 4.44
CA LEU A 96 8.18 13.02 5.28
C LEU A 96 7.62 13.44 6.64
N GLU A 97 6.47 12.86 6.99
CA GLU A 97 5.76 13.05 8.25
C GLU A 97 5.61 11.70 8.97
N LEU A 98 5.92 11.66 10.27
CA LEU A 98 5.75 10.46 11.09
C LEU A 98 4.26 10.26 11.41
N THR A 99 3.78 9.02 11.32
CA THR A 99 2.38 8.67 11.61
C THR A 99 2.23 7.95 12.95
N ASP A 100 0.98 7.83 13.43
CA ASP A 100 0.64 7.04 14.61
C ASP A 100 0.53 5.52 14.31
N VAL A 101 0.74 5.10 13.06
CA VAL A 101 0.68 3.68 12.68
C VAL A 101 1.93 2.97 13.18
N ALA A 102 1.73 1.88 13.91
CA ALA A 102 2.80 1.03 14.40
C ALA A 102 2.54 -0.45 14.12
N PHE A 103 3.62 -1.20 13.95
CA PHE A 103 3.64 -2.65 13.88
C PHE A 103 3.97 -3.25 15.24
N ALA A 104 3.47 -4.45 15.50
CA ALA A 104 3.75 -5.17 16.75
C ALA A 104 5.25 -5.40 16.98
N ASP A 105 5.99 -5.75 15.92
CA ASP A 105 7.42 -6.03 15.97
C ASP A 105 8.08 -5.96 14.57
N ALA A 106 9.41 -6.09 14.53
CA ALA A 106 10.17 -6.10 13.28
C ALA A 106 9.83 -7.30 12.39
N ALA A 107 9.41 -8.42 12.99
CA ALA A 107 9.00 -9.60 12.25
C ALA A 107 7.67 -9.36 11.52
N ALA A 108 6.77 -8.53 12.04
CA ALA A 108 5.52 -8.14 11.39
C ALA A 108 5.78 -7.32 10.12
N VAL A 109 6.73 -6.37 10.18
CA VAL A 109 7.17 -5.60 8.99
C VAL A 109 7.76 -6.54 7.94
N ARG A 110 8.65 -7.46 8.34
CA ARG A 110 9.21 -8.49 7.43
C ARG A 110 8.12 -9.32 6.78
N ARG A 111 7.18 -9.86 7.58
CA ARG A 111 6.08 -10.68 7.06
C ARG A 111 5.23 -9.89 6.06
N LEU A 112 4.95 -8.60 6.31
CA LEU A 112 4.20 -7.77 5.38
C LEU A 112 4.96 -7.61 4.06
N ALA A 113 6.23 -7.21 4.10
CA ALA A 113 7.05 -7.03 2.90
C ALA A 113 7.13 -8.32 2.06
N GLN A 114 7.28 -9.48 2.70
CA GLN A 114 7.32 -10.78 2.03
C GLN A 114 5.99 -11.15 1.37
N ARG A 115 4.86 -10.88 2.04
CA ARG A 115 3.52 -11.10 1.45
C ARG A 115 3.30 -10.21 0.23
N LEU A 116 3.61 -8.91 0.33
CA LEU A 116 3.47 -7.97 -0.79
C LEU A 116 4.39 -8.35 -1.96
N ALA A 117 5.61 -8.81 -1.69
CA ALA A 117 6.49 -9.35 -2.71
C ALA A 117 5.87 -10.57 -3.41
N ALA A 118 5.31 -11.51 -2.66
CA ALA A 118 4.65 -12.70 -3.20
C ALA A 118 3.42 -12.35 -4.06
N VAL A 119 2.58 -11.40 -3.61
CA VAL A 119 1.45 -10.86 -4.38
C VAL A 119 1.91 -10.25 -5.70
N ALA A 120 3.07 -9.58 -5.71
CA ALA A 120 3.67 -9.04 -6.92
C ALA A 120 4.43 -10.07 -7.78
N GLY A 121 4.37 -11.36 -7.44
CA GLY A 121 5.09 -12.43 -8.16
C GLY A 121 6.61 -12.36 -7.99
N ARG A 122 7.09 -11.81 -6.87
CA ARG A 122 8.50 -11.65 -6.56
C ARG A 122 8.87 -12.39 -5.28
N ARG A 123 10.17 -12.64 -5.13
CA ARG A 123 10.75 -13.35 -3.98
C ARG A 123 11.51 -12.38 -3.11
N LEU A 124 11.25 -12.42 -1.80
CA LEU A 124 11.93 -11.66 -0.77
C LEU A 124 12.21 -12.57 0.43
N ASP A 125 13.46 -12.89 0.67
CA ASP A 125 13.91 -13.77 1.76
C ASP A 125 15.40 -13.56 2.04
N ASP A 126 15.99 -14.34 2.93
CA ASP A 126 17.39 -14.15 3.35
C ASP A 126 18.39 -14.42 2.21
N ALA A 127 18.00 -15.14 1.16
CA ALA A 127 18.82 -15.35 -0.04
C ALA A 127 18.64 -14.24 -1.09
N ARG A 128 17.48 -13.55 -1.07
CA ARG A 128 17.20 -12.36 -1.88
C ARG A 128 16.65 -11.25 -0.97
N PRO A 129 17.54 -10.53 -0.25
CA PRO A 129 17.13 -9.65 0.85
C PRO A 129 16.65 -8.28 0.37
N TRP A 130 16.39 -8.08 -0.93
CA TRP A 130 15.72 -6.88 -1.44
C TRP A 130 14.81 -7.22 -2.62
N VAL A 131 13.84 -6.35 -2.87
CA VAL A 131 12.92 -6.48 -3.99
C VAL A 131 12.41 -5.12 -4.46
N ASP A 132 12.36 -4.95 -5.77
CA ASP A 132 11.57 -3.93 -6.45
C ASP A 132 10.42 -4.61 -7.18
N ALA A 133 9.20 -4.12 -6.95
CA ALA A 133 7.99 -4.73 -7.48
C ALA A 133 6.90 -3.70 -7.78
N ARG A 134 5.88 -4.15 -8.50
CA ARG A 134 4.65 -3.39 -8.71
C ARG A 134 3.48 -4.23 -8.21
N LEU A 135 2.73 -3.65 -7.29
CA LEU A 135 1.52 -4.27 -6.74
C LEU A 135 0.38 -4.23 -7.78
N PRO A 136 -0.67 -5.05 -7.63
CA PRO A 136 -1.77 -5.13 -8.59
C PRO A 136 -2.51 -3.80 -8.84
N ASP A 137 -2.53 -2.91 -7.85
CA ASP A 137 -3.09 -1.55 -7.92
C ASP A 137 -2.19 -0.54 -8.66
N GLY A 138 -0.98 -0.97 -9.08
CA GLY A 138 0.01 -0.13 -9.74
C GLY A 138 1.00 0.56 -8.81
N THR A 139 0.81 0.45 -7.49
CA THR A 139 1.72 0.95 -6.46
C THR A 139 3.10 0.32 -6.62
N ARG A 140 4.14 1.14 -6.55
CA ARG A 140 5.52 0.65 -6.61
C ARG A 140 5.97 0.30 -5.22
N MET A 141 6.57 -0.87 -5.07
CA MET A 141 7.12 -1.34 -3.80
C MET A 141 8.62 -1.53 -3.92
N HIS A 142 9.35 -1.05 -2.92
CA HIS A 142 10.71 -1.44 -2.65
C HIS A 142 10.81 -1.96 -1.21
N ALA A 143 11.48 -3.07 -0.99
CA ALA A 143 11.72 -3.57 0.37
C ALA A 143 13.12 -4.16 0.51
N VAL A 144 13.70 -4.04 1.71
CA VAL A 144 15.02 -4.53 2.07
C VAL A 144 14.99 -5.18 3.46
N LEU A 145 15.48 -6.41 3.56
CA LEU A 145 15.56 -7.18 4.81
C LEU A 145 16.91 -6.98 5.51
N PRO A 146 16.97 -7.18 6.83
CA PRO A 146 18.24 -7.38 7.53
C PRO A 146 19.04 -8.55 6.93
N PRO A 147 20.38 -8.51 6.97
CA PRO A 147 21.21 -7.46 7.56
C PRO A 147 21.47 -6.24 6.65
N VAL A 148 20.96 -6.25 5.40
CA VAL A 148 21.18 -5.14 4.45
C VAL A 148 20.51 -3.86 4.95
N ALA A 149 19.28 -3.98 5.45
CA ALA A 149 18.65 -2.94 6.25
C ALA A 149 19.05 -3.10 7.71
N VAL A 150 19.73 -2.10 8.27
CA VAL A 150 20.21 -2.13 9.65
C VAL A 150 19.02 -1.98 10.61
N GLY A 151 18.88 -2.91 11.56
CA GLY A 151 17.89 -2.85 12.64
C GLY A 151 16.53 -3.44 12.32
N SER A 152 15.94 -3.15 11.16
CA SER A 152 14.61 -3.66 10.77
C SER A 152 14.48 -3.78 9.25
N THR A 153 13.44 -4.48 8.78
CA THR A 153 13.04 -4.41 7.37
C THR A 153 12.63 -2.99 7.02
N CYS A 154 13.18 -2.47 5.91
CA CYS A 154 12.75 -1.23 5.30
C CYS A 154 11.75 -1.53 4.17
N LEU A 155 10.64 -0.79 4.12
CA LEU A 155 9.60 -0.90 3.09
C LEU A 155 9.24 0.49 2.60
N SER A 156 9.18 0.68 1.29
CA SER A 156 8.71 1.90 0.63
C SER A 156 7.62 1.53 -0.36
N LEU A 157 6.47 2.20 -0.23
CA LEU A 157 5.32 2.08 -1.12
C LEU A 157 5.04 3.43 -1.73
N ARG A 158 5.11 3.52 -3.05
CA ARG A 158 4.85 4.74 -3.81
C ARG A 158 3.61 4.59 -4.66
N VAL A 159 2.57 5.31 -4.29
CA VAL A 159 1.27 5.25 -4.94
C VAL A 159 1.33 6.05 -6.25
N VAL A 160 0.94 5.41 -7.35
CA VAL A 160 0.87 6.10 -8.64
C VAL A 160 -0.47 6.81 -8.75
N ARG A 161 -0.49 8.11 -8.43
CA ARG A 161 -1.67 8.95 -8.64
C ARG A 161 -1.52 9.74 -9.94
N PRO A 162 -2.41 9.57 -10.93
CA PRO A 162 -2.45 10.46 -12.08
C PRO A 162 -2.93 11.84 -11.62
N ARG A 163 -2.00 12.75 -11.29
CA ARG A 163 -2.32 14.17 -11.17
C ARG A 163 -1.86 14.87 -12.43
N ALA A 164 -2.81 15.25 -13.27
CA ALA A 164 -2.55 16.16 -14.37
C ALA A 164 -2.47 17.59 -13.80
N PHE A 165 -1.30 18.21 -13.87
CA PHE A 165 -1.16 19.62 -13.54
C PHE A 165 -1.62 20.47 -14.73
N SER A 166 -2.43 21.48 -14.45
CA SER A 166 -2.71 22.53 -15.42
C SER A 166 -1.46 23.41 -15.64
N VAL A 167 -1.37 24.05 -16.80
CA VAL A 167 -0.29 25.02 -17.08
C VAL A 167 -0.28 26.12 -16.03
N ALA A 168 -1.45 26.56 -15.54
CA ALA A 168 -1.56 27.56 -14.49
C ALA A 168 -0.97 27.09 -13.16
N GLU A 169 -1.22 25.84 -12.75
CA GLU A 169 -0.60 25.26 -11.55
C GLU A 169 0.92 25.15 -11.69
N LEU A 170 1.42 24.80 -12.88
CA LEU A 170 2.87 24.72 -13.14
C LEU A 170 3.53 26.11 -13.11
N THR A 171 2.86 27.16 -13.64
CA THR A 171 3.32 28.54 -13.52
C THR A 171 3.33 28.99 -12.06
N ALA A 172 2.26 28.72 -11.30
CA ALA A 172 2.16 29.07 -9.89
C ALA A 172 3.22 28.36 -9.02
N ALA A 173 3.57 27.11 -9.36
CA ALA A 173 4.64 26.35 -8.72
C ALA A 173 6.06 26.77 -9.17
N GLY A 174 6.19 27.79 -10.04
CA GLY A 174 7.48 28.26 -10.57
C GLY A 174 8.18 27.26 -11.51
N THR A 175 7.48 26.20 -11.92
CA THR A 175 7.99 25.19 -12.87
C THR A 175 7.99 25.74 -14.30
N VAL A 176 7.05 26.63 -14.62
CA VAL A 176 7.03 27.40 -15.87
C VAL A 176 7.46 28.84 -15.57
N PRO A 177 8.51 29.36 -16.23
CA PRO A 177 8.94 30.74 -16.01
C PRO A 177 7.87 31.74 -16.50
N PRO A 178 7.86 32.97 -15.97
CA PRO A 178 6.94 34.01 -16.43
C PRO A 178 6.95 34.16 -17.96
N GLY A 179 5.78 34.11 -18.60
CA GLY A 179 5.62 34.15 -20.06
C GLY A 179 5.81 32.81 -20.79
N GLY A 180 6.34 31.77 -20.12
CA GLY A 180 6.53 30.44 -20.71
C GLY A 180 5.21 29.74 -21.07
N GLU A 181 4.13 30.04 -20.37
CA GLU A 181 2.78 29.53 -20.65
C GLU A 181 2.27 29.91 -22.04
N GLY A 182 2.60 31.11 -22.53
CA GLY A 182 2.23 31.57 -23.87
C GLY A 182 2.95 30.77 -24.96
N VAL A 183 4.24 30.51 -24.75
CA VAL A 183 5.05 29.68 -25.66
C VAL A 183 4.52 28.24 -25.69
N LEU A 184 4.26 27.64 -24.52
CA LEU A 184 3.71 26.29 -24.44
C LEU A 184 2.36 26.17 -25.15
N ARG A 185 1.45 27.14 -24.94
CA ARG A 185 0.15 27.17 -25.60
C ARG A 185 0.29 27.32 -27.12
N ALA A 186 1.16 28.21 -27.58
CA ALA A 186 1.43 28.37 -29.02
C ALA A 186 2.01 27.10 -29.67
N LEU A 187 2.92 26.38 -29.00
CA LEU A 187 3.47 25.10 -29.49
C LEU A 187 2.39 24.02 -29.60
N ILE A 188 1.49 23.93 -28.61
CA ILE A 188 0.36 22.99 -28.62
C ILE A 188 -0.62 23.33 -29.73
N ASP A 189 -1.01 24.61 -29.85
CA ASP A 189 -1.96 25.07 -30.87
C ASP A 189 -1.42 24.87 -32.29
N ALA A 190 -0.10 25.07 -32.47
CA ALA A 190 0.60 24.80 -33.72
C ALA A 190 0.84 23.30 -33.98
N ARG A 191 0.55 22.42 -33.02
CA ARG A 191 0.76 20.95 -33.06
C ARG A 191 2.17 20.55 -33.51
N VAL A 192 3.16 21.34 -33.12
CA VAL A 192 4.56 21.03 -33.43
C VAL A 192 5.08 19.94 -32.49
N SER A 193 5.98 19.10 -32.98
CA SER A 193 6.61 18.08 -32.16
C SER A 193 7.61 18.72 -31.20
N TYR A 194 7.49 18.43 -29.91
CA TYR A 194 8.40 18.91 -28.87
C TYR A 194 8.72 17.78 -27.87
N LEU A 195 9.86 17.92 -27.20
CA LEU A 195 10.33 16.99 -26.17
C LEU A 195 10.42 17.73 -24.83
N ILE A 196 9.80 17.16 -23.81
CA ILE A 196 10.01 17.59 -22.42
C ILE A 196 11.10 16.70 -21.83
N SER A 197 12.23 17.28 -21.47
CA SER A 197 13.36 16.58 -20.86
C SER A 197 13.67 17.13 -19.48
N GLY A 198 14.04 16.24 -18.55
CA GLY A 198 14.50 16.59 -17.22
C GLY A 198 14.97 15.34 -16.45
N GLY A 199 15.62 15.56 -15.29
CA GLY A 199 16.14 14.48 -14.45
C GLY A 199 15.05 13.56 -13.86
N THR A 200 15.42 12.39 -13.37
CA THR A 200 14.49 11.47 -12.69
C THR A 200 13.84 12.14 -11.48
N GLY A 201 12.51 12.21 -11.45
CA GLY A 201 11.76 12.85 -10.35
C GLY A 201 11.29 14.28 -10.60
N CYS A 202 11.69 14.94 -11.70
CA CYS A 202 11.29 16.33 -12.00
C CYS A 202 9.92 16.46 -12.72
N GLY A 203 9.03 15.48 -12.57
CA GLY A 203 7.68 15.57 -13.11
C GLY A 203 7.55 15.38 -14.63
N ASN A 204 8.49 14.71 -15.32
CA ASN A 204 8.25 14.30 -16.71
C ASN A 204 7.08 13.29 -16.74
N PRO A 205 5.89 13.64 -17.25
CA PRO A 205 4.83 12.66 -17.43
C PRO A 205 5.29 11.74 -18.55
N ASN A 206 5.21 10.42 -18.37
CA ASN A 206 5.37 9.46 -19.46
C ASN A 206 4.25 9.67 -20.50
N HIS A 207 4.34 10.71 -21.33
CA HIS A 207 3.42 10.94 -22.44
C HIS A 207 3.99 10.23 -23.67
N ARG A 208 3.58 8.98 -23.88
CA ARG A 208 3.64 8.42 -25.24
C ARG A 208 2.57 9.12 -26.06
N LEU A 209 2.96 10.14 -26.82
CA LEU A 209 2.13 10.66 -27.91
C LEU A 209 2.12 9.61 -29.03
N ARG A 210 1.06 8.80 -29.10
CA ARG A 210 0.65 8.18 -30.35
C ARG A 210 -0.25 9.19 -31.05
N HIS A 211 0.21 9.73 -32.18
CA HIS A 211 -0.69 10.32 -33.16
C HIS A 211 -1.04 9.27 -34.23
N PRO A 212 -2.27 9.32 -34.79
CA PRO A 212 -2.71 8.44 -35.87
C PRO A 212 -1.96 8.69 -37.18
#